data_AF-A0A9N9MK70-F1
#
_entry.id   AF-A0A9N9MK70-F1
#
_cell.length_a   1.000
_cell.length_b   1.000
_cell.length_c   1.000
_cell.angle_alpha   90.00
_cell.angle_beta   90.00
_cell.angle_gamma   90.00
#
_symmetry.space_group_name_H-M   'P 1'
#
loop_
_entity.id
_entity.type
_entity.pdbx_description
1 polymer ?
#
loop_
_entity_poly.entity_id
_entity_poly.type
_entity_poly.pdbx_seq_one_letter_code
_entity_poly.pdbx_strand_id
1 'polypeptide(L)'
;MSFPTKEERAVCWSARDKYWECLDKGAESQCKEFRKLYEQSCTAQWVKHFDRKRSYLAFKEKIEKEGIPSKIMKKSAVFEPRRIYHKIVSVF
;
A
#
# COMPACT_ATOMS: atom_id res chain seq x y z
N MET A 1 -21.82 -4.96 -0.80
CA MET A 1 -20.80 -4.12 -1.45
C MET A 1 -20.82 -4.45 -2.92
N SER A 2 -21.22 -3.48 -3.76
CA SER A 2 -21.22 -3.66 -5.22
C SER A 2 -19.79 -3.80 -5.71
N PHE A 3 -19.57 -4.71 -6.65
CA PHE A 3 -18.27 -4.84 -7.32
C PHE A 3 -18.10 -3.62 -8.23
N PRO A 4 -17.05 -2.80 -8.05
CA PRO A 4 -16.88 -1.59 -8.83
C PRO A 4 -16.74 -1.93 -10.32
N THR A 5 -17.36 -1.11 -11.18
CA THR A 5 -17.28 -1.28 -12.63
C THR A 5 -15.87 -1.05 -13.12
N LYS A 6 -15.60 -1.39 -14.39
CA LYS A 6 -14.26 -1.20 -14.97
C LYS A 6 -13.86 0.28 -14.95
N GLU A 7 -14.81 1.18 -15.22
CA GLU A 7 -14.56 2.62 -15.22
C GLU A 7 -14.25 3.13 -13.82
N GLU A 8 -15.03 2.74 -12.81
CA GLU A 8 -14.81 3.15 -11.40
C GLU A 8 -13.43 2.69 -10.90
N ARG A 9 -12.99 1.50 -11.30
CA ARG A 9 -11.65 1.01 -10.96
C ARG A 9 -10.54 1.84 -11.61
N ALA A 10 -10.71 2.24 -12.87
CA ALA A 10 -9.76 3.10 -13.56
C ALA A 10 -9.67 4.48 -12.88
N VAL A 11 -10.82 5.06 -12.50
CA VAL A 11 -10.87 6.33 -11.76
C VAL A 11 -10.14 6.20 -10.43
N CYS A 12 -10.42 5.16 -9.66
CA CYS A 12 -9.74 4.89 -8.39
C CYS A 12 -8.21 4.79 -8.55
N TRP A 13 -7.72 4.05 -9.55
CA TRP A 13 -6.28 3.95 -9.80
C TRP A 13 -5.67 5.29 -10.19
N SER A 14 -6.36 6.09 -11.01
CA SER A 14 -5.87 7.43 -11.37
C SER A 14 -5.81 8.38 -10.16
N ALA A 15 -6.78 8.30 -9.24
CA ALA A 15 -6.80 9.09 -8.02
C ALA A 15 -5.68 8.67 -7.05
N ARG A 16 -5.42 7.36 -6.96
CA ARG A 16 -4.27 6.80 -6.22
C ARG A 16 -2.96 7.36 -6.75
N ASP A 17 -2.75 7.31 -8.06
CA ASP A 17 -1.48 7.69 -8.67
C ASP A 17 -1.20 9.19 -8.47
N LYS A 18 -2.23 10.04 -8.59
CA LYS A 18 -2.13 11.48 -8.26
C LYS A 18 -1.77 11.71 -6.79
N TYR A 19 -2.41 10.99 -5.86
CA TYR A 19 -2.07 11.07 -4.44
C TYR A 19 -0.63 10.60 -4.18
N TRP A 20 -0.17 9.57 -4.91
CA TRP A 20 1.18 9.06 -4.77
C TRP A 20 2.23 10.01 -5.28
N GLU A 21 2.02 10.55 -6.48
CA GLU A 21 2.88 11.56 -7.08
C GLU A 21 2.98 12.81 -6.21
N CYS A 22 1.88 13.26 -5.60
CA CYS A 22 1.90 14.39 -4.67
C CYS A 22 2.79 14.13 -3.46
N LEU A 23 2.71 12.92 -2.88
CA LEU A 23 3.50 12.52 -1.73
C LEU A 23 4.99 12.26 -2.05
N ASP A 24 5.31 11.90 -3.30
CA ASP A 24 6.70 11.78 -3.73
C ASP A 24 7.32 13.16 -3.99
N LYS A 25 6.52 14.15 -4.40
CA LYS A 25 6.95 15.53 -4.67
C LYS A 25 6.95 16.44 -3.45
N GLY A 26 6.18 16.14 -2.40
CA GLY A 26 5.94 17.07 -1.29
C GLY A 26 5.49 16.41 0.01
N ALA A 27 5.22 17.23 1.02
CA ALA A 27 4.84 16.76 2.35
C ALA A 27 3.37 16.29 2.40
N GLU A 28 3.08 15.29 3.26
CA GLU A 28 1.74 14.72 3.46
C GLU A 28 0.63 15.76 3.71
N SER A 29 0.99 16.88 4.34
CA SER A 29 0.04 17.95 4.68
C SER A 29 -0.59 18.62 3.46
N GLN A 30 0.12 18.69 2.33
CA GLN A 30 -0.36 19.34 1.10
C GLN A 30 -1.23 18.40 0.25
N CYS A 31 -1.13 17.09 0.47
CA CYS A 31 -1.81 16.07 -0.33
C CYS A 31 -3.16 15.62 0.26
N LYS A 32 -3.67 16.30 1.30
CA LYS A 32 -4.95 15.98 1.98
C LYS A 32 -6.16 16.03 1.04
N GLU A 33 -6.17 16.92 0.07
CA GLU A 33 -7.27 17.01 -0.90
C GLU A 33 -7.27 15.81 -1.86
N PHE A 34 -6.10 15.38 -2.32
CA PHE A 34 -5.96 14.14 -3.11
C PHE A 34 -6.30 12.89 -2.28
N ARG A 35 -6.02 12.91 -0.97
CA ARG A 35 -6.43 11.84 -0.05
C ARG A 35 -7.94 11.68 0.02
N LYS A 36 -8.69 12.78 0.14
CA LYS A 36 -10.16 12.76 0.14
C LYS A 36 -10.72 12.19 -1.17
N LEU A 37 -10.21 12.67 -2.31
CA LEU A 37 -10.62 12.19 -3.63
C LEU A 37 -10.36 10.69 -3.78
N TYR A 38 -9.22 10.21 -3.28
CA TYR A 38 -8.85 8.82 -3.30
C TYR A 38 -9.77 7.95 -2.43
N GLU A 39 -10.12 8.39 -1.22
CA GLU A 39 -11.07 7.70 -0.34
C GLU A 39 -12.51 7.67 -0.89
N GLN A 40 -12.91 8.71 -1.62
CA GLN A 40 -14.22 8.78 -2.27
C GLN A 40 -14.30 7.93 -3.53
N SER A 41 -13.22 7.89 -4.32
CA SER A 41 -13.18 7.15 -5.59
C SER A 41 -12.95 5.65 -5.42
N CYS A 42 -12.30 5.25 -4.32
CA CYS A 42 -11.92 3.87 -4.08
C CYS A 42 -12.74 3.25 -2.94
N THR A 43 -12.94 1.94 -2.99
CA THR A 43 -13.51 1.21 -1.84
C THR A 43 -12.55 1.27 -0.65
N ALA A 44 -13.09 1.28 0.57
CA ALA A 44 -12.28 1.33 1.80
C ALA A 44 -11.29 0.14 1.93
N GLN A 45 -11.62 -1.02 1.35
CA GLN A 45 -10.71 -2.18 1.32
C GLN A 45 -9.48 -1.91 0.46
N TRP A 46 -9.68 -1.27 -0.69
CA TRP A 46 -8.61 -0.94 -1.62
C TRP A 46 -7.70 0.14 -1.05
N VAL A 47 -8.27 1.18 -0.43
CA VAL A 47 -7.51 2.23 0.25
C VAL A 47 -6.56 1.60 1.27
N LYS A 48 -7.07 0.75 2.17
CA LYS A 48 -6.27 0.03 3.17
C LYS A 48 -5.16 -0.82 2.55
N HIS A 49 -5.48 -1.56 1.49
CA HIS A 49 -4.51 -2.41 0.80
C HIS A 49 -3.35 -1.60 0.20
N PHE A 50 -3.68 -0.54 -0.53
CA PHE A 50 -2.70 0.32 -1.19
C PHE A 50 -1.87 1.14 -0.19
N ASP A 51 -2.46 1.64 0.90
CA ASP A 51 -1.73 2.32 1.97
C ASP A 51 -0.67 1.39 2.57
N ARG A 52 -1.06 0.16 2.93
CA ARG A 52 -0.13 -0.86 3.44
C ARG A 52 0.97 -1.17 2.42
N LYS A 53 0.61 -1.31 1.14
CA LYS A 53 1.58 -1.56 0.07
C LYS A 53 2.62 -0.44 -0.03
N ARG A 54 2.19 0.82 0.08
CA ARG A 54 3.10 1.96 0.01
C ARG A 54 4.05 2.02 1.20
N SER A 55 3.55 1.84 2.43
CA SER A 55 4.42 1.77 3.62
C SER A 55 5.47 0.67 3.50
N TYR A 56 5.09 -0.48 2.94
CA TYR A 56 6.04 -1.56 2.65
C TYR A 56 7.09 -1.17 1.61
N LEU A 57 6.69 -0.51 0.51
CA LEU A 57 7.64 -0.05 -0.52
C LEU A 57 8.62 0.98 0.03
N ALA A 58 8.12 1.96 0.79
CA ALA A 58 8.97 2.96 1.46
C ALA A 58 9.93 2.32 2.47
N PHE A 59 9.47 1.30 3.22
CA PHE A 59 10.34 0.54 4.10
C PHE A 59 11.38 -0.28 3.33
N LYS A 60 10.98 -0.97 2.26
CA LYS A 60 11.87 -1.73 1.39
C LYS A 60 12.98 -0.85 0.82
N GLU A 61 12.63 0.34 0.32
CA GLU A 61 13.59 1.30 -0.24
C GLU A 61 14.57 1.78 0.83
N LYS A 62 14.11 2.05 2.06
CA LYS A 62 15.00 2.41 3.18
C LYS A 62 15.96 1.29 3.55
N ILE A 63 15.49 0.04 3.56
CA ILE A 63 16.33 -1.13 3.83
C ILE A 63 17.36 -1.36 2.74
N GLU A 64 17.00 -1.12 1.47
CA GLU A 64 17.92 -1.26 0.34
C GLU A 64 18.99 -0.16 0.34
N LYS A 65 18.64 1.07 0.76
CA LYS A 65 19.57 2.20 0.84
C LYS A 65 20.48 2.17 2.07
N GLU A 66 19.94 1.87 3.26
CA GLU A 66 20.68 1.99 4.52
C GLU A 66 21.10 0.63 5.13
N GLY A 67 20.75 -0.47 4.46
CA GLY A 67 20.94 -1.81 4.99
C GLY A 67 19.92 -2.15 6.08
N ILE A 68 19.77 -3.45 6.37
CA ILE A 68 18.85 -3.92 7.41
C ILE A 68 19.39 -3.44 8.77
N PRO A 69 18.66 -2.63 9.56
CA PRO A 69 19.10 -2.31 10.91
C PRO A 69 19.03 -3.60 11.74
N SER A 70 20.19 -4.23 11.96
CA SER A 70 20.34 -5.38 12.84
C SER A 70 20.20 -4.95 14.30
N LYS A 71 18.99 -4.61 14.73
CA LYS A 71 18.65 -4.51 16.15
C LYS A 71 17.67 -5.62 16.49
N ILE A 72 18.28 -6.71 16.97
CA ILE A 72 17.79 -7.71 17.92
C ILE A 72 16.27 -7.69 18.11
N MET A 73 15.63 -8.76 17.65
CA MET A 73 14.26 -9.15 17.96
C MET A 73 13.98 -8.96 19.47
N LYS A 74 13.30 -7.88 19.85
CA LYS A 74 12.51 -7.90 21.09
C LYS A 74 11.23 -8.67 20.78
N LYS A 75 11.18 -9.91 21.27
CA LYS A 75 10.02 -10.80 21.28
C LYS A 75 8.86 -10.10 22.01
N SER A 76 8.02 -9.34 21.30
CA SER A 76 6.71 -8.92 21.80
C SER A 76 5.82 -8.37 20.69
N ALA A 77 5.54 -9.21 19.70
CA ALA A 77 4.27 -9.23 18.97
C ALA A 77 4.40 -10.43 18.05
N VAL A 78 3.62 -11.47 18.34
CA VAL A 78 3.50 -12.66 17.50
C VAL A 78 3.10 -12.18 16.10
N PHE A 79 4.09 -12.17 15.22
CA PHE A 79 3.92 -12.08 13.79
C PHE A 79 3.27 -13.39 13.37
N GLU A 80 1.94 -13.46 13.41
CA GLU A 80 1.20 -14.59 12.88
C GLU A 80 1.35 -14.55 11.35
N PRO A 81 2.06 -15.50 10.73
CA PRO A 81 2.20 -15.51 9.29
C PRO A 81 0.91 -16.07 8.71
N ARG A 82 -0.03 -15.22 8.28
CA ARG A 82 -1.07 -15.66 7.33
C ARG A 82 -0.43 -15.90 5.95
N ARG A 83 0.31 -17.00 5.82
CA ARG A 83 0.55 -17.69 4.55
C ARG A 83 -0.70 -18.46 4.17
N ILE A 84 -1.45 -17.98 3.18
CA ILE A 84 -2.03 -18.79 2.09
C ILE A 84 -2.16 -17.77 0.95
N TYR A 85 -1.28 -17.69 -0.06
CA TYR A 85 -0.99 -18.68 -1.08
C TYR A 85 0.44 -18.45 -1.61
N HIS A 86 1.33 -19.41 -1.39
CA HIS A 86 2.51 -19.60 -2.23
C HIS A 86 2.84 -21.10 -2.34
N LYS A 87 1.82 -21.89 -2.65
CA LYS A 87 1.91 -23.28 -3.11
C LYS A 87 0.68 -23.57 -3.95
N ILE A 88 0.75 -23.22 -5.24
CA ILE A 88 0.13 -23.85 -6.44
C ILE A 88 0.58 -22.92 -7.58
N VAL A 89 1.85 -22.96 -8.01
CA VAL A 89 2.35 -22.73 -9.40
C VAL A 89 3.85 -23.09 -9.40
N SER A 90 4.19 -24.31 -8.99
CA SER A 90 5.53 -24.88 -9.25
C SER A 90 5.48 -26.40 -9.40
N VAL A 91 4.31 -26.92 -9.80
CA VAL A 91 4.17 -28.29 -10.30
C VAL A 91 3.30 -28.21 -11.56
N PHE A 92 3.87 -27.58 -12.57
CA PHE A 92 3.70 -27.83 -13.99
C PHE A 92 5.06 -27.57 -14.63
#